data_AF-A0A7S2H1U3-F1
#
_entry.id   AF-A0A7S2H1U3-F1
#
_cell.length_a   1.000
_cell.length_b   1.000
_cell.length_c   1.000
_cell.angle_alpha   90.00
_cell.angle_beta   90.00
_cell.angle_gamma   90.00
#
_symmetry.space_group_name_H-M   'P 1'
#
loop_
_entity.id
_entity.type
_entity.pdbx_description
1 polymer ?
#
loop_
_entity_poly.entity_id
_entity_poly.type
_entity_poly.pdbx_seq_one_letter_code
_entity_poly.pdbx_strand_id
1 'polypeptide(L)'
;EAVNERVKHRSAAQLQIDGVGITGLKALFDDASGRITLWPDDRKSPYLSDISKGSSVLLTPEKIEVEMDDATKTISGEVETIRENSIKLMTQHKTLPQEGQTLYRIDLGPNIVANGRLDCM
;
A
#
# COMPACT_ATOMS: atom_id res chain seq x y z
N GLU A 1 14.40 -13.64 -7.45
CA GLU A 1 13.97 -13.02 -8.72
C GLU A 1 12.47 -13.15 -9.04
N ALA A 2 11.77 -14.25 -8.73
CA ALA A 2 10.36 -14.44 -9.15
C ALA A 2 9.28 -13.53 -8.52
N VAL A 3 9.57 -12.83 -7.43
CA VAL A 3 8.58 -11.97 -6.73
C VAL A 3 8.47 -10.59 -7.39
N ASN A 4 9.60 -10.02 -7.84
CA ASN A 4 9.64 -8.67 -8.44
C ASN A 4 8.93 -8.60 -9.79
N GLU A 5 9.06 -9.61 -10.66
CA GLU A 5 8.32 -9.66 -11.93
C GLU A 5 6.81 -9.85 -11.73
N ARG A 6 6.42 -10.61 -10.69
CA ARG A 6 5.00 -10.83 -10.36
C ARG A 6 4.32 -9.57 -9.85
N VAL A 7 5.04 -8.65 -9.23
CA VAL A 7 4.49 -7.38 -8.73
C VAL A 7 4.41 -6.34 -9.86
N LYS A 8 5.38 -6.32 -10.78
CA LYS A 8 5.44 -5.31 -11.86
C LYS A 8 4.36 -5.45 -12.95
N HIS A 9 3.83 -6.66 -13.21
CA HIS A 9 2.91 -6.91 -14.33
C HIS A 9 1.44 -7.17 -13.96
N ARG A 10 1.03 -7.02 -12.69
CA ARG A 10 -0.36 -7.28 -12.30
C ARG A 10 -1.26 -6.09 -12.61
N SER A 11 -2.33 -6.34 -13.36
CA SER A 11 -3.40 -5.35 -13.53
C SER A 11 -4.15 -5.13 -12.22
N ALA A 12 -4.69 -3.92 -12.03
CA ALA A 12 -5.53 -3.56 -10.87
C ALA A 12 -6.62 -4.59 -10.57
N ALA A 13 -7.23 -5.16 -11.61
CA ALA A 13 -8.25 -6.20 -11.49
C ALA A 13 -7.69 -7.51 -10.93
N GLN A 14 -6.49 -7.93 -11.34
CA GLN A 14 -5.88 -9.17 -10.86
C GLN A 14 -5.47 -9.07 -9.39
N LEU A 15 -5.02 -7.89 -8.95
CA LEU A 15 -4.67 -7.64 -7.54
C LEU A 15 -5.87 -7.81 -6.61
N GLN A 16 -7.02 -7.28 -7.02
CA GLN A 16 -8.26 -7.39 -6.25
C GLN A 16 -8.82 -8.82 -6.26
N ILE A 17 -8.75 -9.53 -7.38
CA ILE A 17 -9.18 -10.93 -7.50
C ILE A 17 -8.34 -11.85 -6.61
N ASP A 18 -7.02 -11.64 -6.60
CA ASP A 18 -6.09 -12.42 -5.79
C ASP A 18 -6.13 -12.03 -4.31
N GLY A 19 -6.79 -10.92 -3.93
CA GLY A 19 -6.86 -10.43 -2.55
C GLY A 19 -5.54 -9.85 -2.01
N VAL A 20 -4.57 -9.62 -2.90
CA VAL A 20 -3.22 -9.13 -2.58
C VAL A 20 -3.03 -7.63 -2.82
N GLY A 21 -4.08 -6.93 -3.26
CA GLY A 21 -4.04 -5.48 -3.42
C GLY A 21 -5.42 -4.84 -3.59
N ILE A 22 -5.49 -3.54 -3.33
CA ILE A 22 -6.69 -2.71 -3.48
C ILE A 22 -6.34 -1.53 -4.37
N THR A 23 -7.24 -1.15 -5.27
CA THR A 23 -7.12 0.09 -6.06
C THR A 23 -8.30 1.04 -5.82
N GLY A 24 -8.26 2.25 -6.38
CA GLY A 24 -9.31 3.25 -6.19
C GLY A 24 -9.35 3.86 -4.78
N LEU A 25 -8.21 3.96 -4.10
CA LEU A 25 -8.11 4.53 -2.76
C LEU A 25 -7.75 6.01 -2.83
N LYS A 26 -8.48 6.84 -2.10
CA LYS A 26 -8.02 8.19 -1.75
C LYS A 26 -7.06 8.09 -0.57
N ALA A 27 -6.08 8.99 -0.52
CA ALA A 27 -5.09 9.04 0.55
C ALA A 27 -4.99 10.44 1.15
N LEU A 28 -4.78 10.49 2.46
CA LEU A 28 -4.41 11.69 3.20
C LEU A 28 -3.26 11.36 4.13
N PHE A 29 -2.19 12.14 4.04
CA PHE A 29 -1.07 12.08 4.96
C PHE A 29 -1.28 13.07 6.10
N ASP A 30 -1.11 12.58 7.33
CA ASP A 30 -1.11 13.38 8.54
C ASP A 30 0.35 13.55 9.03
N ASP A 31 0.93 14.70 8.70
CA ASP A 31 2.32 15.05 9.03
C ASP A 31 2.57 15.06 10.55
N ALA A 32 1.57 15.39 11.36
CA ALA A 32 1.71 15.41 12.81
C ALA A 32 1.91 14.01 13.41
N SER A 33 1.39 12.97 12.76
CA SER A 33 1.45 11.60 13.26
C SER A 33 2.23 10.62 12.38
N GLY A 34 2.67 11.03 11.19
CA GLY A 34 3.34 10.16 10.21
C GLY A 34 2.43 9.04 9.70
N ARG A 35 1.11 9.27 9.70
CA ARG A 35 0.11 8.27 9.32
C ARG A 35 -0.52 8.62 7.98
N ILE A 36 -0.85 7.59 7.22
CA ILE A 36 -1.65 7.71 6.01
C ILE A 36 -3.02 7.10 6.28
N THR A 37 -4.08 7.88 6.03
CA THR A 37 -5.44 7.36 6.02
C THR A 37 -5.87 7.15 4.58
N LEU A 38 -6.31 5.94 4.26
CA LEU A 38 -6.81 5.54 2.96
C LEU A 38 -8.30 5.22 3.04
N TRP A 39 -9.06 5.56 2.00
CA TRP A 39 -10.47 5.17 1.89
C TRP A 39 -10.88 4.94 0.43
N PRO A 40 -11.78 3.98 0.15
CA PRO A 40 -12.24 3.72 -1.20
C PRO A 40 -13.06 4.88 -1.75
N ASP A 41 -12.84 5.25 -3.01
CA ASP A 41 -13.59 6.30 -3.71
C ASP A 41 -15.05 5.88 -4.02
N ASP A 42 -15.25 4.59 -4.32
CA ASP A 42 -16.53 3.99 -4.72
C ASP A 42 -17.51 3.72 -3.56
N ARG A 43 -17.07 3.84 -2.29
CA ARG A 43 -17.81 3.45 -1.06
C ARG A 43 -18.05 1.94 -0.87
N LYS A 44 -17.58 1.04 -1.74
CA LYS A 44 -17.50 -0.38 -1.41
C LYS A 44 -16.17 -0.72 -0.79
N SER A 45 -16.23 -1.38 0.36
CA SER A 45 -15.06 -1.98 0.99
C SER A 45 -14.55 -3.13 0.10
N PRO A 46 -13.30 -3.10 -0.37
CA PRO A 46 -12.73 -4.20 -1.13
C PRO A 46 -12.49 -5.40 -0.20
N TYR A 47 -12.67 -6.59 -0.74
CA TYR A 47 -12.42 -7.82 0.01
C TYR A 47 -10.90 -7.98 0.21
N LEU A 48 -10.45 -7.86 1.46
CA LEU A 48 -9.05 -8.03 1.84
C LEU A 48 -8.79 -9.43 2.37
N SER A 49 -8.35 -10.33 1.49
CA SER A 49 -8.02 -11.70 1.87
C SER A 49 -6.69 -11.77 2.62
N ASP A 50 -5.66 -11.07 2.14
CA ASP A 50 -4.28 -11.21 2.64
C ASP A 50 -3.72 -9.94 3.32
N ILE A 51 -4.38 -8.79 3.17
CA ILE A 51 -3.98 -7.56 3.85
C ILE A 51 -4.71 -7.48 5.19
N SER A 52 -3.95 -7.59 6.27
CA SER A 52 -4.45 -7.54 7.64
C SER A 52 -3.63 -6.55 8.48
N LYS A 53 -4.02 -6.33 9.73
CA LYS A 53 -3.24 -5.50 10.65
C LYS A 53 -1.83 -6.08 10.81
N GLY A 54 -0.81 -5.23 10.65
CA GLY A 54 0.60 -5.61 10.68
C GLY A 54 1.17 -6.07 9.33
N SER A 55 0.35 -6.18 8.28
CA SER A 55 0.85 -6.45 6.93
C SER A 55 1.67 -5.25 6.44
N SER A 56 2.83 -5.52 5.85
CA SER A 56 3.55 -4.52 5.05
C SER A 56 2.85 -4.36 3.69
N VAL A 57 2.66 -3.12 3.29
CA VAL A 57 2.02 -2.76 2.02
C VAL A 57 2.87 -1.73 1.29
N LEU A 58 2.75 -1.72 -0.04
CA LEU A 58 3.29 -0.70 -0.91
C LEU A 58 2.14 0.21 -1.33
N LEU A 59 2.28 1.51 -1.12
CA LEU A 59 1.34 2.53 -1.61
C LEU A 59 1.91 3.14 -2.89
N THR A 60 1.15 3.05 -3.98
CA THR A 60 1.52 3.55 -5.31
C THR A 60 0.31 4.27 -5.92
N PRO A 61 0.48 5.39 -6.64
CA PRO A 61 -0.59 5.97 -7.46
C PRO A 61 -1.14 4.94 -8.45
N GLU A 62 -2.47 4.90 -8.63
CA GLU A 62 -3.13 3.81 -9.37
C GLU A 62 -2.67 3.67 -10.83
N LYS A 63 -2.28 4.80 -11.45
CA LYS A 63 -1.90 4.89 -12.87
C LYS A 63 -0.42 4.64 -13.16
N ILE A 64 0.39 4.35 -12.16
CA ILE A 64 1.84 4.14 -12.35
C ILE A 64 2.25 2.73 -11.93
N GLU A 65 3.41 2.30 -12.39
CA GLU A 65 3.99 1.01 -12.01
C GLU A 65 4.61 1.09 -10.60
N VAL A 66 4.65 -0.06 -9.91
CA VAL A 66 5.32 -0.15 -8.60
C VAL A 66 6.82 -0.04 -8.82
N GLU A 67 7.44 0.95 -8.18
CA GLU A 67 8.88 1.19 -8.26
C GLU A 67 9.46 1.44 -6.87
N MET A 68 9.94 0.38 -6.23
CA MET A 68 10.38 0.40 -4.83
C MET A 68 11.65 1.23 -4.59
N ASP A 69 12.44 1.47 -5.64
CA ASP A 69 13.66 2.28 -5.58
C ASP A 69 13.35 3.80 -5.60
N ASP A 70 12.11 4.20 -5.89
CA ASP A 70 11.70 5.60 -6.01
C ASP A 70 10.53 5.93 -5.06
N ALA A 71 10.85 6.54 -3.92
CA ALA A 71 9.89 6.99 -2.92
C ALA A 71 8.92 8.06 -3.43
N THR A 72 9.22 8.72 -4.56
CA THR A 72 8.27 9.65 -5.19
C THR A 72 7.15 8.92 -5.92
N LYS A 73 7.32 7.63 -6.21
CA LYS A 73 6.35 6.78 -6.93
C LYS A 73 5.74 5.71 -6.06
N THR A 74 6.52 5.07 -5.20
CA THR A 74 6.03 4.01 -4.31
C THR A 74 6.64 4.18 -2.94
N ILE A 75 5.79 4.17 -1.91
CA ILE A 75 6.25 4.17 -0.52
C ILE A 75 5.82 2.89 0.19
N SER A 76 6.59 2.49 1.19
CA SER A 76 6.20 1.39 2.06
C SER A 76 5.42 1.88 3.28
N GLY A 77 4.52 1.04 3.77
CA GLY A 77 3.78 1.28 5.01
C GLY A 77 3.37 -0.01 5.69
N GLU A 78 3.07 0.07 6.98
CA GLU A 78 2.49 -1.02 7.75
C GLU A 78 1.03 -0.71 8.05
N VAL A 79 0.15 -1.69 7.88
CA VAL A 79 -1.26 -1.55 8.23
C VAL A 79 -1.44 -1.48 9.74
N GLU A 80 -1.78 -0.30 10.26
CA GLU A 80 -2.07 -0.09 11.68
C GLU A 80 -3.50 -0.53 12.02
N THR A 81 -4.47 -0.23 11.16
CA THR A 81 -5.89 -0.54 11.38
C THR A 81 -6.64 -0.65 10.06
N ILE A 82 -7.54 -1.63 9.97
CA ILE A 82 -8.53 -1.76 8.90
C ILE A 82 -9.91 -1.58 9.53
N ARG A 83 -10.70 -0.67 8.98
CA ARG A 83 -12.12 -0.45 9.28
C ARG A 83 -12.92 -0.61 8.00
N GLU A 84 -14.23 -0.72 8.14
CA GLU A 84 -15.17 -0.93 7.03
C GLU A 84 -14.91 -0.02 5.82
N ASN A 85 -14.60 1.27 6.05
CA ASN A 85 -14.36 2.25 4.99
C ASN A 85 -13.03 3.01 5.11
N SER A 86 -12.09 2.53 5.93
CA SER A 86 -10.78 3.16 6.01
C SER A 86 -9.67 2.21 6.39
N ILE A 87 -8.48 2.46 5.85
CA ILE A 87 -7.25 1.76 6.18
C ILE A 87 -6.27 2.81 6.68
N LYS A 88 -5.68 2.57 7.85
CA LYS A 88 -4.62 3.42 8.38
C LYS A 88 -3.29 2.72 8.21
N LEU A 89 -2.35 3.41 7.59
CA LEU A 89 -0.98 2.96 7.45
C LEU A 89 -0.06 3.82 8.31
N MET A 90 0.93 3.18 8.91
CA MET A 90 2.09 3.82 9.49
C MET A 90 3.22 3.78 8.46
N THR A 91 3.89 4.89 8.22
CA THR A 91 5.01 4.97 7.28
C THR A 91 6.16 5.77 7.87
N GLN A 92 7.38 5.49 7.41
CA GLN A 92 8.55 6.32 7.73
C GLN A 92 8.71 7.49 6.74
N HIS A 93 7.94 7.48 5.65
CA HIS A 93 7.96 8.50 4.62
C HIS A 93 7.17 9.74 5.08
N LYS A 94 7.63 10.92 4.68
CA LYS A 94 7.05 12.22 5.11
C LYS A 94 6.04 12.80 4.12
N THR A 95 5.79 12.11 3.01
CA THR A 95 4.94 12.58 1.92
C THR A 95 4.24 11.39 1.26
N LEU A 96 3.13 11.67 0.59
CA LEU A 96 2.53 10.70 -0.33
C LEU A 96 3.38 10.58 -1.60
N PRO A 97 3.38 9.41 -2.27
CA PRO A 97 3.97 9.28 -3.58
C PRO A 97 3.15 10.10 -4.59
N GLN A 98 3.82 10.92 -5.40
CA GLN A 98 3.20 11.89 -6.33
C GLN A 98 2.03 12.68 -5.72
N GLU A 99 2.35 13.62 -4.82
CA GLU A 99 1.37 14.55 -4.27
C GLU A 99 0.54 15.22 -5.38
N GLY A 100 -0.79 15.19 -5.22
CA GLY A 100 -1.76 15.70 -6.21
C GLY A 100 -2.46 14.64 -7.07
N GLN A 101 -2.10 13.36 -6.94
CA GLN A 101 -2.88 12.26 -7.51
C GLN A 101 -4.22 12.06 -6.79
N THR A 102 -5.24 11.70 -7.56
CA THR A 102 -6.61 11.49 -7.05
C THR A 102 -6.82 10.11 -6.45
N LEU A 103 -6.14 9.08 -6.97
CA LEU A 103 -6.34 7.69 -6.57
C LEU A 103 -5.02 6.93 -6.47
N TYR A 104 -4.99 6.04 -5.48
CA TYR A 104 -3.89 5.20 -5.10
C TYR A 104 -4.33 3.74 -5.09
N ARG A 105 -3.33 2.86 -5.16
CA ARG A 105 -3.47 1.45 -4.84
C ARG A 105 -2.54 1.08 -3.71
N ILE A 106 -2.94 0.07 -2.94
CA ILE A 106 -2.04 -0.64 -2.05
C ILE A 106 -1.84 -2.06 -2.56
N ASP A 107 -0.59 -2.47 -2.58
CA ASP A 107 -0.16 -3.81 -2.94
C ASP A 107 0.42 -4.46 -1.68
N LEU A 108 0.23 -5.78 -1.50
CA LEU A 108 0.90 -6.52 -0.45
C LEU A 108 2.41 -6.43 -0.70
N GLY A 109 3.11 -5.75 0.22
CA GLY A 109 4.54 -5.57 0.13
C GLY A 109 5.29 -6.79 0.65
N PRO A 110 6.58 -6.93 0.34
CA PRO A 110 7.43 -7.80 1.14
C PRO A 110 7.29 -7.36 2.60
N ASN A 111 7.20 -8.32 3.53
CA ASN A 111 7.10 -8.00 4.94
C ASN A 111 8.43 -7.43 5.42
N ILE A 112 8.63 -6.13 5.22
CA ILE A 112 9.88 -5.41 5.50
C ILE A 112 10.15 -5.46 7.02
N VAL A 113 9.11 -5.48 7.83
CA VAL A 113 9.22 -5.59 9.31
C VAL A 113 9.63 -7.00 9.74
N ALA A 114 9.19 -8.05 9.05
CA ALA A 114 9.70 -9.41 9.28
C ALA A 114 11.15 -9.56 8.81
N ASN A 115 11.52 -8.97 7.67
CA ASN A 115 12.89 -9.01 7.17
C ASN A 115 13.86 -8.19 8.04
N GLY A 116 13.44 -7.03 8.55
CA GLY A 116 14.24 -6.24 9.49
C GLY A 116 14.49 -6.94 10.84
N ARG A 117 13.66 -7.94 11.20
CA ARG A 117 13.88 -8.79 12.39
C ARG A 117 14.84 -9.95 12.13
N LEU A 118 15.03 -10.37 10.88
CA LEU A 118 15.94 -11.45 10.51
C LEU A 118 17.39 -10.97 10.33
N ASP A 119 17.61 -9.69 10.05
CA ASP A 119 18.95 -9.08 9.92
C ASP A 119 19.66 -8.86 11.29
N CYS A 120 19.06 -9.32 12.38
CA CYS A 120 19.59 -9.24 13.74
C CYS A 120 20.15 -10.57 14.27
N MET A 121 20.33 -11.60 13.41
CA MET A 121 20.92 -12.90 13.80
C MET A 121 22.32 -13.11 13.21
#